data_AF-A0A1R2D0P4-F1
#
_entry.id   AF-A0A1R2D0P4-F1
#
_cell.length_a   1.000
_cell.length_b   1.000
_cell.length_c   1.000
_cell.angle_alpha   90.00
_cell.angle_beta   90.00
_cell.angle_gamma   90.00
#
_symmetry.space_group_name_H-M   'P 1'
#
loop_
_entity.id
_entity.type
_entity.pdbx_description
1 polymer ?
#
loop_
_entity_poly.entity_id
_entity_poly.type
_entity_poly.pdbx_seq_one_letter_code
_entity_poly.pdbx_strand_id
1 'polypeptide(L)'
;MGKKGKKGKKGGRKQKDPREALPDTIKAMDIATLQREIEVWRQKHFDTKVLRNKNQNEKDLIKQFYDVTKRNVEETGSLIRNKDTEMEKLEDDHRVEVKVYMQKIKHLEYDHQTSLKKLEIDSKEAVKEEVNYHYTTENKAKIYKKDLKKQINEMELSNVYRVQKEMEAYQMGLEAIKKSNDDKIIGIEAIYKQKLQTLKENLELRLKVEIHEVEERKNKHRNELMVKHEKAFRNIKDYYNDITRGNLEKIRELKEEKKKLEQNQTDHKIAIDDLKKENDTLKNPLEDAKAELNKLEDRLTNYNLDKVSLFNAKKHLKTLLYQLEKCKYDKKELESKYQQAAGEKDELFKKYESTVDRVRQKADYKNVYLEQKLKGLEDNLQRKETQLQEVLAKVSLEPSLVVEINKRIEEALEAKNTILKNLNYSLAHATKAYNDAIRVYEAKLIEFGIPPEELGFQPLESNTSTMPAGLVAA
;
A
#
# COMPACT_ATOMS: atom_id res chain seq x y z
N MET A 1 5.75 5.80 -124.61
CA MET A 1 6.05 6.23 -125.99
C MET A 1 7.48 5.83 -126.33
N GLY A 2 7.67 5.12 -127.44
CA GLY A 2 8.99 4.66 -127.90
C GLY A 2 8.86 3.45 -128.84
N LYS A 3 9.24 3.66 -130.11
CA LYS A 3 9.39 2.71 -131.22
C LYS A 3 8.13 2.23 -131.97
N LYS A 4 7.78 3.03 -132.97
CA LYS A 4 7.16 2.61 -134.25
C LYS A 4 8.11 1.69 -135.04
N GLY A 5 7.57 0.62 -135.61
CA GLY A 5 8.16 -0.23 -136.65
C GLY A 5 7.32 -1.51 -136.75
N LYS A 6 6.86 -2.03 -137.89
CA LYS A 6 7.13 -1.82 -139.32
C LYS A 6 5.85 -2.25 -140.08
N LYS A 7 5.35 -1.44 -141.03
CA LYS A 7 4.47 -1.94 -142.11
C LYS A 7 5.36 -2.56 -143.19
N GLY A 8 5.56 -3.88 -143.14
CA GLY A 8 6.16 -4.65 -144.22
C GLY A 8 5.09 -5.14 -145.18
N LYS A 9 5.07 -4.60 -146.41
CA LYS A 9 4.39 -5.15 -147.59
C LYS A 9 4.90 -6.59 -147.82
N LYS A 10 4.01 -7.60 -147.78
CA LYS A 10 4.30 -8.93 -148.35
C LYS A 10 3.73 -8.98 -149.77
N GLY A 11 4.63 -9.22 -150.72
CA GLY A 11 4.34 -9.31 -152.14
C GLY A 11 3.44 -10.49 -152.48
N GLY A 12 2.60 -10.27 -153.50
CA GLY A 12 1.86 -11.32 -154.16
C GLY A 12 2.83 -12.30 -154.83
N ARG A 13 2.75 -13.57 -154.43
CA ARG A 13 3.32 -14.69 -155.19
C ARG A 13 2.17 -15.33 -155.96
N LYS A 14 2.32 -15.33 -157.29
CA LYS A 14 1.45 -16.01 -158.27
C LYS A 14 1.07 -17.40 -157.77
N GLN A 15 -0.24 -17.68 -157.73
CA GLN A 15 -0.78 -19.04 -157.67
C GLN A 15 -0.23 -19.80 -158.88
N LYS A 16 0.68 -20.75 -158.63
CA LYS A 16 0.96 -21.83 -159.58
C LYS A 16 -0.22 -22.80 -159.52
N ASP A 17 -0.64 -23.26 -160.69
CA ASP A 17 -1.71 -24.24 -160.87
C ASP A 17 -1.39 -25.52 -160.05
N PRO A 18 -2.25 -25.96 -159.10
CA PRO A 18 -1.95 -27.05 -158.16
C PRO A 18 -1.71 -28.43 -158.79
N ARG A 19 -1.83 -28.57 -160.13
CA ARG A 19 -1.72 -29.85 -160.84
C ARG A 19 -0.32 -30.18 -161.34
N GLU A 20 0.59 -29.21 -161.45
CA GLU A 20 1.97 -29.43 -161.92
C GLU A 20 2.94 -29.93 -160.84
N ALA A 21 2.53 -29.96 -159.57
CA ALA A 21 3.37 -30.36 -158.44
C ALA A 21 3.01 -31.73 -157.84
N LEU A 22 2.28 -32.58 -158.58
CA LEU A 22 2.02 -33.95 -158.14
C LEU A 22 3.25 -34.83 -158.46
N PRO A 23 3.85 -35.50 -157.46
CA PRO A 23 4.93 -36.46 -157.66
C PRO A 23 4.56 -37.53 -158.70
N ASP A 24 5.47 -37.88 -159.61
CA ASP A 24 5.18 -38.81 -160.73
C ASP A 24 4.76 -40.22 -160.25
N THR A 25 5.06 -40.58 -159.00
CA THR A 25 4.54 -41.79 -158.33
C THR A 25 3.03 -41.78 -158.15
N ILE A 26 2.40 -40.61 -157.98
CA ILE A 26 0.95 -40.43 -157.79
C ILE A 26 0.22 -40.45 -159.14
N LYS A 27 0.88 -40.07 -160.24
CA LYS A 27 0.30 -40.11 -161.60
C LYS A 27 0.23 -41.54 -162.17
N ALA A 28 1.06 -42.47 -161.68
CA ALA A 28 1.11 -43.86 -162.13
C ALA A 28 0.26 -44.82 -161.27
N MET A 29 -0.38 -44.33 -160.21
CA MET A 29 -1.23 -45.13 -159.34
C MET A 29 -2.65 -45.26 -159.91
N ASP A 30 -3.23 -46.46 -159.82
CA ASP A 30 -4.63 -46.69 -160.17
C ASP A 30 -5.58 -45.94 -159.19
N ILE A 31 -6.79 -45.62 -159.65
CA ILE A 31 -7.80 -44.87 -158.89
C ILE A 31 -8.06 -45.46 -157.49
N ALA A 32 -8.05 -46.78 -157.33
CA ALA A 32 -8.28 -47.47 -156.08
C ALA A 32 -7.14 -47.30 -155.06
N THR A 33 -5.88 -47.21 -155.50
CA THR A 33 -4.75 -46.95 -154.60
C THR A 33 -4.67 -45.49 -154.18
N LEU A 34 -5.00 -44.57 -155.09
CA LEU A 34 -5.14 -43.14 -154.76
C LEU A 34 -6.26 -42.90 -153.73
N GLN A 35 -7.39 -43.61 -153.83
CA GLN A 35 -8.46 -43.52 -152.84
C GLN A 35 -8.00 -43.99 -151.45
N ARG A 36 -7.26 -45.10 -151.35
CA ARG A 36 -6.68 -45.55 -150.06
C ARG A 36 -5.68 -44.55 -149.49
N GLU A 37 -4.78 -43.99 -150.31
CA GLU A 37 -3.84 -42.98 -149.82
C GLU A 37 -4.56 -41.72 -149.34
N ILE A 38 -5.60 -41.28 -150.04
CA ILE A 38 -6.46 -40.16 -149.58
C ILE A 38 -7.07 -40.50 -148.22
N GLU A 39 -7.58 -41.71 -148.00
CA GLU A 39 -8.11 -42.15 -146.71
C GLU A 39 -7.03 -42.14 -145.60
N VAL A 40 -5.82 -42.64 -145.89
CA VAL A 40 -4.69 -42.63 -144.95
C VAL A 40 -4.26 -41.20 -144.62
N TRP A 41 -4.17 -40.32 -145.60
CA TRP A 41 -3.84 -38.90 -145.38
C TRP A 41 -4.94 -38.15 -144.64
N ARG A 42 -6.22 -38.48 -144.88
CA ARG A 42 -7.35 -37.98 -144.09
C ARG A 42 -7.27 -38.43 -142.64
N GLN A 43 -6.94 -39.70 -142.39
CA GLN A 43 -6.76 -40.22 -141.04
C GLN A 43 -5.58 -39.55 -140.34
N LYS A 44 -4.41 -39.44 -141.00
CA LYS A 44 -3.26 -38.69 -140.46
C LYS A 44 -3.59 -37.22 -140.19
N HIS A 45 -4.35 -36.57 -141.06
CA HIS A 45 -4.81 -35.20 -140.83
C HIS A 45 -5.77 -35.10 -139.63
N PHE A 46 -6.66 -36.08 -139.45
CA PHE A 46 -7.54 -36.16 -138.29
C PHE A 46 -6.73 -36.38 -136.99
N ASP A 47 -5.83 -37.36 -136.95
CA ASP A 47 -5.01 -37.67 -135.79
C ASP A 47 -4.11 -36.49 -135.40
N THR A 48 -3.48 -35.83 -136.39
CA THR A 48 -2.67 -34.63 -136.13
C THR A 48 -3.52 -33.45 -135.64
N LYS A 49 -4.77 -33.30 -136.12
CA LYS A 49 -5.71 -32.30 -135.60
C LYS A 49 -6.11 -32.59 -134.16
N VAL A 50 -6.39 -33.84 -133.82
CA VAL A 50 -6.70 -34.27 -132.44
C VAL A 50 -5.50 -34.03 -131.52
N LEU A 51 -4.30 -34.41 -131.95
CA LEU A 51 -3.08 -34.18 -131.17
C LEU A 51 -2.79 -32.69 -130.97
N ARG A 52 -3.00 -31.86 -132.00
CA ARG A 52 -2.87 -30.41 -131.87
C ARG A 52 -3.86 -29.85 -130.84
N ASN A 53 -5.11 -30.29 -130.86
CA ASN A 53 -6.12 -29.86 -129.90
C ASN A 53 -5.75 -30.30 -128.47
N LYS A 54 -5.28 -31.54 -128.31
CA LYS A 54 -4.79 -32.04 -127.01
C LYS A 54 -3.62 -31.20 -126.50
N ASN A 55 -2.60 -30.95 -127.32
CA ASN A 55 -1.44 -30.15 -126.94
C ASN A 55 -1.81 -28.69 -126.66
N GLN A 56 -2.81 -28.13 -127.37
CA GLN A 56 -3.31 -26.78 -127.11
C GLN A 56 -4.02 -26.71 -125.76
N ASN A 57 -4.88 -27.68 -125.44
CA ASN A 57 -5.53 -27.77 -124.13
C ASN A 57 -4.52 -27.96 -123.00
N GLU A 58 -3.52 -28.83 -123.16
CA GLU A 58 -2.45 -29.01 -122.18
C GLU A 58 -1.64 -27.74 -121.97
N LYS A 59 -1.29 -27.02 -123.05
CA LYS A 59 -0.62 -25.72 -122.97
C LYS A 59 -1.45 -24.68 -122.22
N ASP A 60 -2.75 -24.60 -122.51
CA ASP A 60 -3.65 -23.63 -121.88
C ASP A 60 -3.89 -23.98 -120.40
N LEU A 61 -3.94 -25.27 -120.05
CA LEU A 61 -4.01 -25.76 -118.68
C LEU A 61 -2.73 -25.45 -117.89
N ILE A 62 -1.55 -25.74 -118.46
CA ILE A 62 -0.26 -25.39 -117.85
C ILE A 62 -0.15 -23.88 -117.65
N LYS A 63 -0.62 -23.09 -118.62
CA LYS A 63 -0.64 -21.64 -118.51
C LYS A 63 -1.57 -21.16 -117.38
N GLN A 64 -2.76 -21.74 -117.24
CA GLN A 64 -3.65 -21.45 -116.11
C GLN A 64 -2.99 -21.78 -114.77
N PHE A 65 -2.39 -22.97 -114.63
CA PHE A 65 -1.68 -23.33 -113.39
C PHE A 65 -0.52 -22.40 -113.09
N TYR A 66 0.25 -22.01 -114.11
CA TYR A 66 1.33 -21.04 -113.96
C TYR A 66 0.79 -19.68 -113.50
N ASP A 67 -0.26 -19.16 -114.14
CA ASP A 67 -0.86 -17.87 -113.78
C ASP A 67 -1.47 -17.89 -112.37
N VAL A 68 -2.13 -18.99 -111.98
CA VAL A 68 -2.66 -19.18 -110.61
C VAL A 68 -1.51 -19.26 -109.60
N THR A 69 -0.49 -20.07 -109.85
CA THR A 69 0.65 -20.21 -108.94
C THR A 69 1.38 -18.87 -108.81
N LYS A 70 1.56 -18.13 -109.90
CA LYS A 70 2.15 -16.80 -109.89
C LYS A 70 1.35 -15.83 -109.03
N ARG A 71 0.01 -15.79 -109.18
CA ARG A 71 -0.86 -14.98 -108.31
C ARG A 71 -0.74 -15.40 -106.85
N ASN A 72 -0.76 -16.69 -106.54
CA ASN A 72 -0.63 -17.20 -105.17
C ASN A 72 0.72 -16.81 -104.55
N VAL A 73 1.81 -16.81 -105.32
CA VAL A 73 3.12 -16.34 -104.87
C VAL A 73 3.11 -14.82 -104.62
N GLU A 74 2.44 -14.04 -105.48
CA GLU A 74 2.29 -12.59 -105.29
C GLU A 74 1.41 -12.26 -104.06
N GLU A 75 0.33 -13.02 -103.84
CA GLU A 75 -0.56 -12.89 -102.69
C GLU A 75 0.13 -13.29 -101.39
N THR A 76 0.80 -14.45 -101.34
CA THR A 76 1.57 -14.88 -100.16
C THR A 76 2.73 -13.92 -99.86
N GLY A 77 3.42 -13.41 -100.89
CA GLY A 77 4.44 -12.37 -100.71
C GLY A 77 3.86 -11.07 -100.13
N SER A 78 2.63 -10.70 -100.51
CA SER A 78 1.94 -9.54 -99.94
C SER A 78 1.49 -9.79 -98.50
N LEU A 79 1.02 -11.00 -98.17
CA LEU A 79 0.68 -11.39 -96.80
C LEU A 79 1.89 -11.36 -95.87
N ILE A 80 3.05 -11.85 -96.32
CA ILE A 80 4.30 -11.79 -95.55
C ILE A 80 4.66 -10.34 -95.25
N ARG A 81 4.65 -9.45 -96.25
CA ARG A 81 4.93 -8.01 -96.04
C ARG A 81 3.96 -7.35 -95.07
N ASN A 82 2.68 -7.70 -95.15
CA ASN A 82 1.67 -7.20 -94.21
C ASN A 82 1.97 -7.68 -92.78
N LYS A 83 2.38 -8.94 -92.61
CA LYS A 83 2.80 -9.47 -91.30
C LYS A 83 4.09 -8.82 -90.78
N ASP A 84 5.07 -8.56 -91.64
CA ASP A 84 6.27 -7.81 -91.25
C ASP A 84 5.92 -6.40 -90.78
N THR A 85 5.00 -5.71 -91.48
CA THR A 85 4.52 -4.39 -91.07
C THR A 85 3.73 -4.44 -89.75
N GLU A 86 2.96 -5.50 -89.51
CA GLU A 86 2.24 -5.70 -88.25
C GLU A 86 3.21 -5.96 -87.08
N MET A 87 4.26 -6.76 -87.30
CA MET A 87 5.31 -6.98 -86.31
C MET A 87 6.05 -5.69 -85.99
N GLU A 88 6.41 -4.88 -87.00
CA GLU A 88 7.08 -3.59 -86.80
C GLU A 88 6.22 -2.63 -85.95
N LYS A 89 4.91 -2.56 -86.22
CA LYS A 89 3.98 -1.76 -85.41
C LYS A 89 3.91 -2.24 -83.96
N LEU A 90 3.82 -3.55 -83.73
CA LEU A 90 3.80 -4.11 -82.38
C LEU A 90 5.10 -3.84 -81.62
N GLU A 91 6.26 -3.89 -82.29
CA GLU A 91 7.53 -3.51 -81.69
C GLU A 91 7.59 -2.02 -81.33
N ASP A 92 7.09 -1.15 -82.20
CA ASP A 92 7.01 0.29 -81.93
C ASP A 92 6.05 0.62 -80.78
N ASP A 93 4.87 0.00 -80.75
CA ASP A 93 3.90 0.13 -79.66
C ASP A 93 4.52 -0.34 -78.34
N HIS A 94 5.18 -1.51 -78.34
CA HIS A 94 5.86 -2.04 -77.17
C HIS A 94 6.99 -1.09 -76.70
N ARG A 95 7.76 -0.50 -77.61
CA ARG A 95 8.79 0.50 -77.26
C ARG A 95 8.19 1.74 -76.60
N VAL A 96 7.02 2.19 -77.05
CA VAL A 96 6.29 3.30 -76.43
C VAL A 96 5.79 2.91 -75.04
N GLU A 97 5.18 1.74 -74.89
CA GLU A 97 4.72 1.23 -73.59
C GLU A 97 5.85 1.13 -72.57
N VAL A 98 7.00 0.57 -72.96
CA VAL A 98 8.18 0.48 -72.10
C VAL A 98 8.64 1.87 -71.64
N LYS A 99 8.62 2.88 -72.52
CA LYS A 99 8.95 4.26 -72.13
C LYS A 99 7.95 4.84 -71.14
N VAL A 100 6.65 4.60 -71.34
CA VAL A 100 5.58 5.06 -70.42
C VAL A 100 5.74 4.39 -69.06
N TYR A 101 5.97 3.07 -69.02
CA TYR A 101 6.22 2.35 -67.77
C TYR A 101 7.48 2.84 -67.07
N MET A 102 8.56 3.08 -67.80
CA MET A 102 9.80 3.65 -67.24
C MET A 102 9.56 5.03 -66.63
N GLN A 103 8.77 5.88 -67.28
CA GLN A 103 8.39 7.19 -66.74
C GLN A 103 7.50 7.06 -65.49
N LYS A 104 6.55 6.12 -65.49
CA LYS A 104 5.68 5.84 -64.34
C LYS A 104 6.49 5.36 -63.13
N ILE A 105 7.47 4.49 -63.34
CA ILE A 105 8.40 4.05 -62.28
C ILE A 105 9.19 5.25 -61.73
N LYS A 106 9.77 6.08 -62.61
CA LYS A 106 10.50 7.28 -62.17
C LYS A 106 9.64 8.25 -61.36
N HIS A 107 8.38 8.45 -61.76
CA HIS A 107 7.44 9.28 -61.01
C HIS A 107 7.14 8.68 -59.64
N LEU A 108 6.85 7.37 -59.57
CA LEU A 108 6.60 6.68 -58.30
C LEU A 108 7.82 6.73 -57.37
N GLU A 109 9.03 6.55 -57.91
CA GLU A 109 10.27 6.68 -57.14
C GLU A 109 10.45 8.10 -56.59
N TYR A 110 10.18 9.12 -57.40
CA TYR A 110 10.25 10.52 -56.98
C TYR A 110 9.21 10.86 -55.90
N ASP A 111 7.98 10.38 -56.07
CA ASP A 111 6.89 10.56 -55.08
C ASP A 111 7.23 9.87 -53.76
N HIS A 112 7.75 8.64 -53.81
CA HIS A 112 8.20 7.90 -52.64
C HIS A 112 9.33 8.64 -51.92
N GLN A 113 10.36 9.09 -52.65
CA GLN A 113 11.45 9.87 -52.05
C GLN A 113 10.96 11.18 -51.43
N THR A 114 10.02 11.86 -52.08
CA THR A 114 9.43 13.11 -51.57
C THR A 114 8.60 12.84 -50.31
N SER A 115 7.82 11.76 -50.30
CA SER A 115 7.01 11.35 -49.16
C SER A 115 7.89 10.93 -47.96
N LEU A 116 8.98 10.21 -48.21
CA LEU A 116 9.94 9.85 -47.17
C LEU A 116 10.62 11.09 -46.56
N LYS A 117 11.01 12.07 -47.37
CA LYS A 117 11.58 13.34 -46.87
C LYS A 117 10.58 14.12 -46.02
N LYS A 118 9.31 14.18 -46.44
CA LYS A 118 8.25 14.80 -45.64
C LYS A 118 8.07 14.09 -44.31
N LEU A 119 7.96 12.76 -44.32
CA LEU A 119 7.85 11.95 -43.11
C LEU A 119 9.04 12.16 -42.16
N GLU A 120 10.26 12.31 -42.69
CA GLU A 120 11.44 12.58 -41.88
C GLU A 120 11.41 13.97 -41.23
N ILE A 121 10.90 14.98 -41.96
CA ILE A 121 10.70 16.34 -41.42
C ILE A 121 9.62 16.32 -40.35
N ASP A 122 8.45 15.75 -40.65
CA ASP A 122 7.31 15.65 -39.72
C ASP A 122 7.71 14.90 -38.45
N SER A 123 8.49 13.81 -38.59
CA SER A 123 9.02 13.07 -37.44
C SER A 123 9.96 13.92 -36.58
N LYS A 124 10.86 14.71 -37.18
CA LYS A 124 11.76 15.61 -36.45
C LYS A 124 11.00 16.74 -35.77
N GLU A 125 9.94 17.26 -36.39
CA GLU A 125 9.08 18.29 -35.79
C GLU A 125 8.30 17.74 -34.61
N ALA A 126 7.66 16.57 -34.75
CA ALA A 126 6.95 15.91 -33.66
C ALA A 126 7.88 15.64 -32.45
N VAL A 127 9.11 15.18 -32.69
CA VAL A 127 10.09 14.98 -31.60
C VAL A 127 10.45 16.30 -30.92
N LYS A 128 10.63 17.40 -31.67
CA LYS A 128 10.91 18.72 -31.10
C LYS A 128 9.73 19.24 -30.27
N GLU A 129 8.50 19.06 -30.75
CA GLU A 129 7.29 19.44 -30.03
C GLU A 129 7.16 18.68 -28.71
N GLU A 130 7.38 17.37 -28.71
CA GLU A 130 7.33 16.54 -27.50
C GLU A 130 8.41 16.96 -26.49
N VAL A 131 9.64 17.21 -26.96
CA VAL A 131 10.73 17.70 -26.11
C VAL A 131 10.39 19.06 -25.49
N ASN A 132 9.83 19.99 -26.27
CA ASN A 132 9.40 21.30 -25.77
C ASN A 132 8.23 21.18 -24.79
N TYR A 133 7.27 20.28 -25.05
CA TYR A 133 6.16 20.00 -24.16
C TYR A 133 6.65 19.46 -22.81
N HIS A 134 7.56 18.48 -22.83
CA HIS A 134 8.17 17.96 -21.61
C HIS A 134 8.95 19.03 -20.85
N TYR A 135 9.78 19.82 -21.53
CA TYR A 135 10.57 20.88 -20.91
C TYR A 135 9.70 21.94 -20.22
N THR A 136 8.64 22.40 -20.90
CA THR A 136 7.72 23.39 -20.34
C THR A 136 6.91 22.83 -19.17
N THR A 137 6.47 21.58 -19.27
CA THR A 137 5.73 20.90 -18.20
C THR A 137 6.59 20.67 -16.96
N GLU A 138 7.83 20.22 -17.15
CA GLU A 138 8.80 20.02 -16.07
C GLU A 138 9.12 21.34 -15.37
N ASN A 139 9.32 22.43 -16.12
CA ASN A 139 9.55 23.74 -15.54
C ASN A 139 8.35 24.28 -14.75
N LYS A 140 7.12 24.11 -15.27
CA LYS A 140 5.91 24.45 -14.51
C LYS A 140 5.82 23.65 -13.21
N ALA A 141 6.11 22.35 -13.25
CA ALA A 141 6.14 21.51 -12.06
C ALA A 141 7.22 21.94 -11.05
N LYS A 142 8.41 22.33 -11.51
CA LYS A 142 9.49 22.87 -10.66
C LYS A 142 9.09 24.17 -9.97
N ILE A 143 8.45 25.10 -10.68
CA ILE A 143 7.95 26.36 -10.13
C ILE A 143 6.88 26.07 -9.08
N TYR A 144 5.88 25.27 -9.43
CA TYR A 144 4.80 24.90 -8.50
C TYR A 144 5.33 24.20 -7.23
N LYS A 145 6.31 23.30 -7.36
CA LYS A 145 6.99 22.69 -6.22
C LYS A 145 7.69 23.71 -5.32
N LYS A 146 8.31 24.74 -5.90
CA LYS A 146 8.97 25.82 -5.14
C LYS A 146 7.95 26.67 -4.38
N ASP A 147 6.82 26.99 -5.02
CA ASP A 147 5.74 27.76 -4.39
C ASP A 147 5.08 26.97 -3.26
N LEU A 148 4.79 25.68 -3.46
CA LEU A 148 4.28 24.81 -2.40
C LEU A 148 5.24 24.74 -1.20
N LYS A 149 6.55 24.60 -1.43
CA LYS A 149 7.54 24.63 -0.35
C LYS A 149 7.52 25.95 0.40
N LYS A 150 7.36 27.07 -0.30
CA LYS A 150 7.24 28.39 0.33
C LYS A 150 6.00 28.48 1.22
N GLN A 151 4.85 28.01 0.73
CA GLN A 151 3.60 27.98 1.49
C GLN A 151 3.71 27.09 2.74
N ILE A 152 4.32 25.91 2.62
CA ILE A 152 4.58 25.03 3.77
C ILE A 152 5.43 25.73 4.80
N ASN A 153 6.55 26.35 4.40
CA ASN A 153 7.42 27.08 5.32
C ASN A 153 6.71 28.27 6.00
N GLU A 154 5.86 29.00 5.26
CA GLU A 154 5.05 30.10 5.81
C GLU A 154 4.03 29.59 6.84
N MET A 155 3.35 28.47 6.56
CA MET A 155 2.44 27.81 7.51
C MET A 155 3.16 27.28 8.74
N GLU A 156 4.33 26.65 8.57
CA GLU A 156 5.16 26.16 9.68
C GLU A 156 5.59 27.31 10.58
N LEU A 157 6.06 28.42 10.01
CA LEU A 157 6.45 29.61 10.77
C LEU A 157 5.25 30.21 11.53
N SER A 158 4.09 30.29 10.89
CA SER A 158 2.85 30.75 11.53
C SER A 158 2.43 29.83 12.68
N ASN A 159 2.54 28.51 12.50
CA ASN A 159 2.24 27.53 13.53
C ASN A 159 3.20 27.63 14.71
N VAL A 160 4.50 27.77 14.46
CA VAL A 160 5.52 27.99 15.51
C VAL A 160 5.18 29.24 16.31
N TYR A 161 4.86 30.36 15.64
CA TYR A 161 4.46 31.59 16.31
C TYR A 161 3.21 31.41 17.17
N ARG A 162 2.18 30.69 16.67
CA ARG A 162 0.97 30.39 17.43
C ARG A 162 1.28 29.58 18.69
N VAL A 163 2.07 28.50 18.56
CA VAL A 163 2.45 27.64 19.70
C VAL A 163 3.25 28.45 20.71
N GLN A 164 4.20 29.28 20.26
CA GLN A 164 4.98 30.14 21.15
C GLN A 164 4.08 31.10 21.95
N LYS A 165 3.11 31.73 21.29
CA LYS A 165 2.16 32.63 21.95
C LYS A 165 1.28 31.89 22.98
N GLU A 166 0.84 30.67 22.68
CA GLU A 166 0.11 29.84 23.64
C GLU A 166 0.99 29.44 24.84
N MET A 167 2.24 29.07 24.60
CA MET A 167 3.19 28.77 25.66
C MET A 167 3.45 29.98 26.57
N GLU A 168 3.63 31.17 26.00
CA GLU A 168 3.77 32.42 26.76
C GLU A 168 2.52 32.69 27.62
N ALA A 169 1.32 32.48 27.07
CA ALA A 169 0.07 32.62 27.82
C ALA A 169 -0.04 31.62 28.98
N TYR A 170 0.34 30.35 28.77
CA TYR A 170 0.37 29.34 29.83
C TYR A 170 1.40 29.67 30.91
N GLN A 171 2.58 30.15 30.52
CA GLN A 171 3.64 30.57 31.44
C GLN A 171 3.15 31.72 32.34
N MET A 172 2.54 32.75 31.75
CA MET A 172 1.95 33.86 32.49
C MET A 172 0.85 33.39 33.46
N GLY A 173 -0.01 32.47 33.02
CA GLY A 173 -1.04 31.87 33.89
C GLY A 173 -0.45 31.10 35.06
N LEU A 174 0.61 30.33 34.83
CA LEU A 174 1.32 29.59 35.87
C LEU A 174 1.97 30.53 36.89
N GLU A 175 2.61 31.61 36.44
CA GLU A 175 3.21 32.63 37.30
C GLU A 175 2.18 33.36 38.15
N ALA A 176 1.01 33.68 37.58
CA ALA A 176 -0.09 34.28 38.33
C ALA A 176 -0.63 33.35 39.43
N ILE A 177 -0.77 32.05 39.14
CA ILE A 177 -1.20 31.05 40.13
C ILE A 177 -0.14 30.90 41.23
N LYS A 178 1.15 30.82 40.88
CA LYS A 178 2.24 30.77 41.85
C LYS A 178 2.19 31.96 42.79
N LYS A 179 2.13 33.18 42.23
CA LYS A 179 2.04 34.41 43.02
C LYS A 179 0.82 34.42 43.94
N SER A 180 -0.35 34.02 43.44
CA SER A 180 -1.57 33.92 44.27
C SER A 180 -1.42 32.91 45.42
N ASN A 181 -0.73 31.80 45.19
CA ASN A 181 -0.49 30.80 46.23
C ASN A 181 0.55 31.29 47.25
N ASP A 182 1.60 31.97 46.81
CA ASP A 182 2.59 32.58 47.70
C ASP A 182 1.93 33.64 48.59
N ASP A 183 1.07 34.50 48.03
CA ASP A 183 0.29 35.49 48.79
C ASP A 183 -0.61 34.82 49.85
N LYS A 184 -1.25 33.68 49.50
CA LYS A 184 -2.05 32.90 50.46
C LYS A 184 -1.18 32.30 51.57
N ILE A 185 0.00 31.78 51.25
CA ILE A 185 0.94 31.23 52.23
C ILE A 185 1.37 32.33 53.20
N ILE A 186 1.76 33.51 52.69
CA ILE A 186 2.13 34.67 53.51
C ILE A 186 0.96 35.08 54.41
N GLY A 187 -0.26 35.12 53.88
CA GLY A 187 -1.45 35.43 54.66
C GLY A 187 -1.71 34.43 55.79
N ILE A 188 -1.58 33.13 55.51
CA ILE A 188 -1.73 32.06 56.51
C ILE A 188 -0.65 32.17 57.60
N GLU A 189 0.61 32.39 57.21
CA GLU A 189 1.71 32.58 58.15
C GLU A 189 1.49 33.80 59.05
N ALA A 190 1.01 34.91 58.50
CA ALA A 190 0.69 36.12 59.27
C ALA A 190 -0.39 35.85 60.32
N ILE A 191 -1.47 35.15 59.94
CA ILE A 191 -2.55 34.77 60.86
C ILE A 191 -2.03 33.90 62.00
N TYR A 192 -1.19 32.89 61.69
CA TYR A 192 -0.65 32.01 62.73
C TYR A 192 0.38 32.72 63.63
N LYS A 193 1.20 33.61 63.08
CA LYS A 193 2.09 34.48 63.87
C LYS A 193 1.30 35.35 64.84
N GLN A 194 0.21 35.96 64.38
CA GLN A 194 -0.67 36.75 65.24
C GLN A 194 -1.31 35.89 66.33
N LYS A 195 -1.87 34.73 66.00
CA LYS A 195 -2.45 33.80 66.99
C LYS A 195 -1.43 33.38 68.06
N LEU A 196 -0.20 33.08 67.66
CA LEU A 196 0.88 32.75 68.60
C LEU A 196 1.24 33.93 69.50
N GLN A 197 1.29 35.14 68.96
CA GLN A 197 1.57 36.34 69.74
C GLN A 197 0.46 36.63 70.75
N THR A 198 -0.81 36.59 70.35
CA THR A 198 -1.94 36.76 71.25
C THR A 198 -1.98 35.68 72.33
N LEU A 199 -1.62 34.43 72.00
CA LEU A 199 -1.52 33.36 73.00
C LEU A 199 -0.42 33.64 74.03
N LYS A 200 0.75 34.14 73.60
CA LYS A 200 1.83 34.53 74.52
C LYS A 200 1.37 35.66 75.45
N GLU A 201 0.76 36.70 74.91
CA GLU A 201 0.25 37.83 75.70
C GLU A 201 -0.80 37.38 76.72
N ASN A 202 -1.71 36.48 76.33
CA ASN A 202 -2.70 35.90 77.25
C ASN A 202 -2.05 35.07 78.37
N LEU A 203 -1.02 34.29 78.08
CA LEU A 203 -0.30 33.51 79.08
C LEU A 203 0.50 34.41 80.03
N GLU A 204 1.13 35.46 79.53
CA GLU A 204 1.81 36.46 80.36
C GLU A 204 0.84 37.22 81.26
N LEU A 205 -0.34 37.60 80.73
CA LEU A 205 -1.38 38.25 81.52
C LEU A 205 -1.86 37.31 82.62
N ARG A 206 -2.12 36.04 82.31
CA ARG A 206 -2.50 35.03 83.29
C ARG A 206 -1.45 34.87 84.39
N LEU A 207 -0.17 34.80 84.02
CA LEU A 207 0.92 34.75 84.98
C LEU A 207 0.95 35.99 85.89
N LYS A 208 0.76 37.19 85.33
CA LYS A 208 0.68 38.43 86.12
C LYS A 208 -0.50 38.43 87.08
N VAL A 209 -1.66 37.94 86.65
CA VAL A 209 -2.85 37.80 87.52
C VAL A 209 -2.56 36.81 88.65
N GLU A 210 -2.00 35.63 88.34
CA GLU A 210 -1.64 34.63 89.35
C GLU A 210 -0.61 35.17 90.35
N ILE A 211 0.37 35.95 89.91
CA ILE A 211 1.33 36.65 90.78
C ILE A 211 0.61 37.66 91.68
N HIS A 212 -0.26 38.51 91.12
CA HIS A 212 -1.01 39.50 91.89
C HIS A 212 -1.93 38.84 92.93
N GLU A 213 -2.60 37.75 92.60
CA GLU A 213 -3.42 36.99 93.55
C GLU A 213 -2.58 36.40 94.69
N VAL A 214 -1.37 35.90 94.39
CA VAL A 214 -0.43 35.43 95.42
C VAL A 214 0.05 36.58 96.30
N GLU A 215 0.39 37.72 95.70
CA GLU A 215 0.83 38.94 96.39
C GLU A 215 -0.27 39.47 97.32
N GLU A 216 -1.50 39.56 96.85
CA GLU A 216 -2.71 39.93 97.62
C GLU A 216 -2.89 39.00 98.83
N ARG A 217 -2.81 37.68 98.62
CA ARG A 217 -2.89 36.70 99.71
C ARG A 217 -1.77 36.88 100.73
N LYS A 218 -0.53 37.10 100.28
CA LYS A 218 0.63 37.36 101.16
C LYS A 218 0.49 38.68 101.92
N ASN A 219 0.01 39.74 101.27
CA ASN A 219 -0.24 41.04 101.89
C ASN A 219 -1.35 40.97 102.92
N LYS A 220 -2.44 40.26 102.63
CA LYS A 220 -3.50 39.96 103.59
C LYS A 220 -2.93 39.22 104.81
N HIS A 221 -2.13 38.18 104.59
CA HIS A 221 -1.49 37.45 105.68
C HIS A 221 -0.53 38.33 106.50
N ARG A 222 0.27 39.18 105.85
CA ARG A 222 1.14 40.15 106.51
C ARG A 222 0.34 41.12 107.38
N ASN A 223 -0.78 41.63 106.88
CA ASN A 223 -1.66 42.51 107.63
C ASN A 223 -2.29 41.80 108.84
N GLU A 224 -2.77 40.58 108.66
CA GLU A 224 -3.27 39.75 109.76
C GLU A 224 -2.19 39.51 110.83
N LEU A 225 -0.95 39.24 110.40
CA LEU A 225 0.19 39.07 111.29
C LEU A 225 0.55 40.37 112.02
N MET A 226 0.52 41.51 111.34
CA MET A 226 0.69 42.84 111.95
C MET A 226 -0.36 43.12 113.03
N VAL A 227 -1.64 42.84 112.75
CA VAL A 227 -2.73 42.99 113.74
C VAL A 227 -2.53 42.06 114.93
N LYS A 228 -2.13 40.80 114.69
CA LYS A 228 -1.79 39.84 115.76
C LYS A 228 -0.61 40.33 116.61
N HIS A 229 0.46 40.85 115.97
CA HIS A 229 1.59 41.41 116.69
C HIS A 229 1.22 42.65 117.48
N GLU A 230 0.42 43.57 116.93
CA GLU A 230 -0.03 44.77 117.64
C GLU A 230 -0.94 44.41 118.82
N LYS A 231 -1.78 43.38 118.68
CA LYS A 231 -2.56 42.81 119.78
C LYS A 231 -1.64 42.18 120.84
N ALA A 232 -0.65 41.39 120.43
CA ALA A 232 0.33 40.82 121.36
C ALA A 232 1.13 41.91 122.08
N PHE A 233 1.51 42.98 121.38
CA PHE A 233 2.23 44.13 121.95
C PHE A 233 1.35 44.93 122.92
N ARG A 234 0.06 45.12 122.59
CA ARG A 234 -0.94 45.65 123.53
C ARG A 234 -1.08 44.77 124.76
N ASN A 235 -1.24 43.47 124.59
CA ASN A 235 -1.30 42.53 125.71
C ASN A 235 -0.03 42.56 126.57
N ILE A 236 1.16 42.72 125.97
CA ILE A 236 2.43 42.89 126.71
C ILE A 236 2.41 44.22 127.47
N LYS A 237 1.97 45.31 126.83
CA LYS A 237 1.86 46.62 127.49
C LYS A 237 0.85 46.58 128.64
N ASP A 238 -0.27 45.90 128.44
CA ASP A 238 -1.29 45.68 129.47
C ASP A 238 -0.75 44.78 130.58
N TYR A 239 0.01 43.73 130.27
CA TYR A 239 0.71 42.91 131.25
C TYR A 239 1.71 43.72 132.08
N TYR A 240 2.49 44.62 131.47
CA TYR A 240 3.39 45.50 132.22
C TYR A 240 2.64 46.60 132.98
N ASN A 241 1.54 47.13 132.46
CA ASN A 241 0.65 48.04 133.18
C ASN A 241 0.00 47.35 134.37
N ASP A 242 -0.40 46.08 134.22
CA ASP A 242 -0.95 45.22 135.27
C ASP A 242 0.14 44.80 136.25
N ILE A 243 1.40 44.65 135.85
CA ILE A 243 2.54 44.55 136.78
C ILE A 243 2.75 45.88 137.49
N THR A 244 2.56 47.03 136.84
CA THR A 244 2.79 48.34 137.48
C THR A 244 1.68 48.64 138.50
N ARG A 245 0.43 48.34 138.13
CA ARG A 245 -0.74 48.36 139.01
C ARG A 245 -0.62 47.27 140.09
N GLY A 246 -0.16 46.09 139.71
CA GLY A 246 0.19 44.98 140.58
C GLY A 246 1.33 45.34 141.52
N ASN A 247 2.29 46.17 141.16
CA ASN A 247 3.36 46.66 142.03
C ASN A 247 2.83 47.71 143.01
N LEU A 248 1.86 48.54 142.60
CA LEU A 248 1.13 49.45 143.49
C LEU A 248 0.21 48.69 144.46
N GLU A 249 -0.43 47.62 144.00
CA GLU A 249 -1.20 46.66 144.80
C GLU A 249 -0.25 45.82 145.69
N LYS A 250 0.94 45.44 145.22
CA LYS A 250 2.02 44.74 145.95
C LYS A 250 2.64 45.63 147.00
N ILE A 251 2.71 46.96 146.83
CA ILE A 251 3.09 47.89 147.90
C ILE A 251 2.03 47.94 149.01
N ARG A 252 0.74 47.75 148.68
CA ARG A 252 -0.34 47.56 149.68
C ARG A 252 -0.30 46.17 150.31
N GLU A 253 -0.10 45.13 149.52
CA GLU A 253 -0.01 43.74 149.97
C GLU A 253 1.26 43.50 150.78
N LEU A 254 2.43 44.05 150.47
CA LEU A 254 3.67 43.91 151.26
C LEU A 254 3.55 44.52 152.68
N LYS A 255 2.51 45.30 152.97
CA LYS A 255 2.13 45.70 154.34
C LYS A 255 1.23 44.67 155.05
N GLU A 256 0.47 43.86 154.32
CA GLU A 256 -0.43 42.79 154.83
C GLU A 256 0.17 41.36 154.73
N GLU A 257 1.14 41.17 153.85
CA GLU A 257 1.84 39.93 153.44
C GLU A 257 3.19 39.77 154.17
N LYS A 258 3.48 40.60 155.19
CA LYS A 258 4.39 40.20 156.27
C LYS A 258 3.72 39.16 157.20
N LYS A 259 2.38 39.01 157.10
CA LYS A 259 1.57 38.27 158.08
C LYS A 259 0.95 36.98 157.53
N LYS A 260 1.15 36.64 156.26
CA LYS A 260 0.45 35.51 155.64
C LYS A 260 1.30 34.77 154.59
N LEU A 261 1.98 33.72 155.03
CA LEU A 261 2.45 32.60 154.18
C LEU A 261 3.69 32.94 153.35
N GLU A 262 4.91 32.43 153.61
CA GLU A 262 5.35 31.23 154.34
C GLU A 262 4.67 29.90 153.97
N GLN A 263 3.76 29.88 152.99
CA GLN A 263 3.19 28.63 152.50
C GLN A 263 2.74 28.74 151.03
N ASN A 264 3.50 28.06 150.16
CA ASN A 264 3.08 27.48 148.87
C ASN A 264 3.01 28.49 147.69
N GLN A 265 4.10 28.84 146.99
CA GLN A 265 4.95 27.99 146.14
C GLN A 265 4.21 26.84 145.41
N THR A 266 4.07 27.04 144.08
CA THR A 266 4.41 26.09 142.99
C THR A 266 3.60 24.80 142.88
N ASP A 267 3.18 24.24 141.74
CA ASP A 267 3.33 24.48 140.30
C ASP A 267 2.36 23.47 139.63
N HIS A 268 2.30 23.43 138.29
CA HIS A 268 1.65 22.37 137.46
C HIS A 268 0.30 22.71 136.81
N LYS A 269 0.24 23.79 136.03
CA LYS A 269 -0.82 23.93 135.02
C LYS A 269 -0.37 24.29 133.58
N ILE A 270 0.93 24.49 133.31
CA ILE A 270 1.39 25.05 132.03
C ILE A 270 1.97 24.01 131.04
N ALA A 271 2.32 22.78 131.45
CA ALA A 271 3.05 21.84 130.58
C ALA A 271 2.21 21.03 129.56
N ILE A 272 0.87 21.16 129.55
CA ILE A 272 -0.01 20.26 128.77
C ILE A 272 -0.43 20.86 127.40
N ASP A 273 -0.37 22.18 127.22
CA ASP A 273 -0.86 22.84 125.99
C ASP A 273 0.17 22.97 124.87
N ASP A 274 1.47 22.84 125.16
CA ASP A 274 2.54 22.99 124.16
C ASP A 274 2.73 21.74 123.29
N LEU A 275 2.46 20.54 123.84
CA LEU A 275 2.61 19.27 123.11
C LEU A 275 1.52 19.01 122.03
N LYS A 276 0.39 19.75 122.06
CA LYS A 276 -0.68 19.59 121.05
C LYS A 276 -0.44 20.43 119.78
N LYS A 277 0.30 21.54 119.87
CA LYS A 277 0.52 22.45 118.74
C LYS A 277 1.61 21.95 117.77
N GLU A 278 2.52 21.10 118.23
CA GLU A 278 3.62 20.56 117.42
C GLU A 278 3.19 19.36 116.53
N ASN A 279 2.08 18.70 116.87
CA ASN A 279 1.55 17.59 116.07
C ASN A 279 0.71 18.07 114.88
N ASP A 280 0.11 19.27 114.96
CA ASP A 280 -0.67 19.86 113.87
C ASP A 280 0.20 20.51 112.77
N THR A 281 1.46 20.86 113.06
CA THR A 281 2.38 21.50 112.09
C THR A 281 3.01 20.52 111.09
N LEU A 282 3.01 19.21 111.38
CA LEU A 282 3.64 18.16 110.54
C LEU A 282 2.69 17.47 109.56
N LYS A 283 1.38 17.74 109.64
CA LYS A 283 0.35 17.04 108.86
C LYS A 283 0.25 17.52 107.40
N ASN A 284 0.39 18.83 107.16
CA ASN A 284 0.29 19.44 105.84
C ASN A 284 1.50 19.13 104.92
N PRO A 285 2.77 19.16 105.39
CA PRO A 285 3.92 18.77 104.57
C PRO A 285 3.87 17.31 104.09
N LEU A 286 3.23 16.44 104.87
CA LEU A 286 3.06 15.02 104.54
C LEU A 286 2.00 14.81 103.43
N GLU A 287 0.94 15.62 103.40
CA GLU A 287 -0.05 15.59 102.32
C GLU A 287 0.50 16.16 101.01
N ASP A 288 1.26 17.26 101.07
CA ASP A 288 1.90 17.86 99.89
C ASP A 288 2.91 16.90 99.24
N ALA A 289 3.71 16.21 100.04
CA ALA A 289 4.66 15.20 99.56
C ALA A 289 3.97 13.99 98.91
N LYS A 290 2.79 13.57 99.42
CA LYS A 290 1.99 12.50 98.81
C LYS A 290 1.34 12.94 97.49
N ALA A 291 0.90 14.20 97.38
CA ALA A 291 0.34 14.74 96.15
C ALA A 291 1.40 14.88 95.05
N GLU A 292 2.63 15.28 95.39
CA GLU A 292 3.79 15.28 94.49
C GLU A 292 4.14 13.86 94.02
N LEU A 293 4.16 12.88 94.92
CA LEU A 293 4.41 11.48 94.59
C LEU A 293 3.41 10.95 93.54
N ASN A 294 2.11 11.19 93.74
CA ASN A 294 1.07 10.76 92.79
C ASN A 294 1.22 11.44 91.41
N LYS A 295 1.56 12.73 91.36
CA LYS A 295 1.81 13.44 90.08
C LYS A 295 3.03 12.88 89.35
N LEU A 296 4.08 12.50 90.09
CA LEU A 296 5.28 11.86 89.54
C LEU A 296 4.96 10.45 89.01
N GLU A 297 4.13 9.68 89.72
CA GLU A 297 3.63 8.38 89.25
C GLU A 297 2.81 8.51 87.96
N ASP A 298 1.90 9.49 87.87
CA ASP A 298 1.10 9.76 86.66
C ASP A 298 1.97 10.20 85.45
N ARG A 299 3.04 10.97 85.70
CA ARG A 299 4.00 11.31 84.63
C ARG A 299 4.81 10.10 84.19
N LEU A 300 5.17 9.22 85.12
CA LEU A 300 5.95 8.02 84.84
C LEU A 300 5.12 6.98 84.06
N THR A 301 3.83 6.85 84.37
CA THR A 301 2.91 6.01 83.58
C THR A 301 2.73 6.54 82.15
N ASN A 302 2.51 7.85 81.98
CA ASN A 302 2.43 8.47 80.66
C ASN A 302 3.73 8.30 79.85
N TYR A 303 4.90 8.52 80.47
CA TYR A 303 6.20 8.31 79.83
C TYR A 303 6.38 6.85 79.35
N ASN A 304 5.94 5.87 80.16
CA ASN A 304 5.97 4.47 79.76
C ASN A 304 5.02 4.18 78.58
N LEU A 305 3.86 4.82 78.53
CA LEU A 305 2.91 4.72 77.42
C LEU A 305 3.50 5.29 76.11
N ASP A 306 4.14 6.45 76.18
CA ASP A 306 4.80 7.10 75.06
C ASP A 306 5.98 6.27 74.53
N LYS A 307 6.74 5.64 75.43
CA LYS A 307 7.85 4.74 75.07
C LYS A 307 7.37 3.53 74.26
N VAL A 308 6.25 2.92 74.65
CA VAL A 308 5.63 1.80 73.92
C VAL A 308 5.09 2.28 72.56
N SER A 309 4.43 3.44 72.52
CA SER A 309 3.91 4.03 71.29
C SER A 309 5.03 4.35 70.29
N LEU A 310 6.15 4.90 70.77
CA LEU A 310 7.34 5.18 69.96
C LEU A 310 7.97 3.90 69.40
N PHE A 311 8.03 2.83 70.20
CA PHE A 311 8.53 1.54 69.75
C PHE A 311 7.66 0.96 68.62
N ASN A 312 6.34 1.02 68.78
CA ASN A 312 5.39 0.56 67.77
C ASN A 312 5.48 1.39 66.48
N ALA A 313 5.57 2.73 66.59
CA ALA A 313 5.75 3.62 65.46
C ALA A 313 7.06 3.34 64.70
N LYS A 314 8.18 3.11 65.41
CA LYS A 314 9.45 2.72 64.81
C LYS A 314 9.37 1.39 64.08
N LYS A 315 8.68 0.40 64.64
CA LYS A 315 8.45 -0.89 63.99
C LYS A 315 7.63 -0.72 62.71
N HIS A 316 6.57 0.07 62.74
CA HIS A 316 5.77 0.38 61.55
C HIS A 316 6.56 1.10 60.47
N LEU A 317 7.37 2.09 60.85
CA LEU A 317 8.24 2.80 59.92
C LEU A 317 9.20 1.84 59.20
N LYS A 318 9.80 0.89 59.94
CA LYS A 318 10.69 -0.11 59.35
C LYS A 318 9.96 -1.01 58.34
N THR A 319 8.73 -1.43 58.65
CA THR A 319 7.90 -2.20 57.71
C THR A 319 7.53 -1.39 56.46
N LEU A 320 7.14 -0.13 56.63
CA LEU A 320 6.82 0.79 55.52
C LEU A 320 8.03 1.03 54.61
N LEU A 321 9.24 1.20 55.18
CA LEU A 321 10.48 1.36 54.41
C LEU A 321 10.78 0.11 53.57
N TYR A 322 10.63 -1.08 54.16
CA TYR A 322 10.79 -2.34 53.42
C TYR A 322 9.77 -2.48 52.29
N GLN A 323 8.50 -2.14 52.53
CA GLN A 323 7.46 -2.15 51.50
C GLN A 323 7.75 -1.14 50.38
N LEU A 324 8.28 0.03 50.73
CA LEU A 324 8.68 1.06 49.75
C LEU A 324 9.83 0.56 48.86
N GLU A 325 10.86 -0.06 49.44
CA GLU A 325 11.96 -0.64 48.67
C GLU A 325 11.48 -1.78 47.76
N LYS A 326 10.65 -2.68 48.28
CA LYS A 326 10.04 -3.75 47.47
C LYS A 326 9.23 -3.17 46.31
N CYS A 327 8.37 -2.19 46.57
CA CYS A 327 7.56 -1.54 45.54
C CYS A 327 8.41 -0.83 44.47
N LYS A 328 9.55 -0.23 44.86
CA LYS A 328 10.50 0.35 43.92
C LYS A 328 11.18 -0.70 43.05
N TYR A 329 11.52 -1.85 43.62
CA TYR A 329 12.08 -2.97 42.87
C TYR A 329 11.06 -3.53 41.87
N ASP A 330 9.86 -3.86 42.34
CA ASP A 330 8.77 -4.39 41.51
C ASP A 330 8.41 -3.44 40.36
N LYS A 331 8.41 -2.12 40.62
CA LYS A 331 8.22 -1.09 39.58
C LYS A 331 9.31 -1.16 38.49
N LYS A 332 10.59 -1.25 38.87
CA LYS A 332 11.70 -1.31 37.91
C LYS A 332 11.63 -2.59 37.08
N GLU A 333 11.32 -3.73 37.70
CA GLU A 333 11.16 -4.99 37.01
C GLU A 333 9.99 -4.92 36.01
N LEU A 334 8.87 -4.35 36.42
CA LEU A 334 7.69 -4.19 35.56
C LEU A 334 7.94 -3.22 34.39
N GLU A 335 8.64 -2.11 34.62
CA GLU A 335 9.07 -1.18 33.56
C GLU A 335 9.99 -1.86 32.54
N SER A 336 10.92 -2.71 33.00
CA SER A 336 11.78 -3.49 32.10
C SER A 336 10.99 -4.49 31.26
N LYS A 337 10.08 -5.26 31.89
CA LYS A 337 9.19 -6.20 31.16
C LYS A 337 8.30 -5.48 30.16
N TYR A 338 7.78 -4.31 30.51
CA TYR A 338 6.98 -3.49 29.62
C TYR A 338 7.77 -3.02 28.39
N GLN A 339 8.99 -2.53 28.59
CA GLN A 339 9.86 -2.11 27.48
C GLN A 339 10.18 -3.26 26.53
N GLN A 340 10.46 -4.45 27.08
CA GLN A 340 10.67 -5.65 26.27
C GLN A 340 9.42 -6.01 25.46
N ALA A 341 8.25 -6.09 26.10
CA ALA A 341 6.99 -6.42 25.43
C ALA A 341 6.61 -5.37 24.36
N ALA A 342 6.86 -4.08 24.61
CA ALA A 342 6.64 -3.02 23.63
C ALA A 342 7.57 -3.17 22.41
N GLY A 343 8.85 -3.50 22.64
CA GLY A 343 9.80 -3.79 21.57
C GLY A 343 9.41 -5.00 20.74
N GLU A 344 9.02 -6.10 21.39
CA GLU A 344 8.52 -7.30 20.72
C GLU A 344 7.27 -7.01 19.87
N LYS A 345 6.33 -6.22 20.40
CA LYS A 345 5.13 -5.79 19.67
C LYS A 345 5.49 -4.99 18.41
N ASP A 346 6.41 -4.03 18.53
CA ASP A 346 6.83 -3.20 17.39
C ASP A 346 7.60 -4.00 16.33
N GLU A 347 8.43 -4.96 16.74
CA GLU A 347 9.08 -5.90 15.81
C GLU A 347 8.07 -6.80 15.10
N LEU A 348 7.08 -7.32 15.83
CA LEU A 348 6.03 -8.15 15.26
C LEU A 348 5.22 -7.36 14.23
N PHE A 349 4.93 -6.10 14.52
CA PHE A 349 4.19 -5.22 13.60
C PHE A 349 4.98 -4.97 12.31
N LYS A 350 6.28 -4.70 12.40
CA LYS A 350 7.16 -4.55 11.21
C LYS A 350 7.23 -5.83 10.38
N LYS A 351 7.35 -7.00 11.04
CA LYS A 351 7.36 -8.30 10.35
C LYS A 351 6.02 -8.58 9.67
N TYR A 352 4.91 -8.22 10.31
CA TYR A 352 3.58 -8.35 9.75
C TYR A 352 3.41 -7.48 8.50
N GLU A 353 3.72 -6.18 8.56
CA GLU A 353 3.65 -5.28 7.40
C GLU A 353 4.50 -5.79 6.23
N SER A 354 5.76 -6.16 6.49
CA SER A 354 6.64 -6.74 5.49
C SER A 354 6.08 -8.01 4.85
N THR A 355 5.44 -8.86 5.66
CA THR A 355 4.84 -10.10 5.16
C THR A 355 3.60 -9.82 4.30
N VAL A 356 2.76 -8.89 4.72
CA VAL A 356 1.56 -8.45 3.97
C VAL A 356 1.98 -7.86 2.62
N ASP A 357 2.97 -6.97 2.59
CA ASP A 357 3.47 -6.38 1.36
C ASP A 357 4.04 -7.42 0.41
N ARG A 358 4.80 -8.39 0.92
CA ARG A 358 5.33 -9.50 0.11
C ARG A 358 4.22 -10.37 -0.48
N VAL A 359 3.15 -10.65 0.29
CA VAL A 359 1.99 -11.41 -0.20
C VAL A 359 1.24 -10.62 -1.26
N ARG A 360 1.04 -9.31 -1.06
CA ARG A 360 0.44 -8.42 -2.07
C ARG A 360 1.25 -8.40 -3.35
N GLN A 361 2.55 -8.14 -3.29
CA GLN A 361 3.43 -8.15 -4.46
C GLN A 361 3.38 -9.47 -5.23
N LYS A 362 3.34 -10.62 -4.53
CA LYS A 362 3.23 -11.92 -5.17
C LYS A 362 1.88 -12.11 -5.87
N ALA A 363 0.79 -11.64 -5.25
CA ALA A 363 -0.54 -11.67 -5.85
C ALA A 363 -0.62 -10.72 -7.07
N ASP A 364 -0.09 -9.50 -6.95
CA ASP A 364 -0.06 -8.50 -8.02
C ASP A 364 0.74 -9.01 -9.21
N TYR A 365 1.92 -9.60 -8.98
CA TYR A 365 2.71 -10.22 -10.05
C TYR A 365 1.94 -11.33 -10.76
N LYS A 366 1.26 -12.20 -10.00
CA LYS A 366 0.43 -13.26 -10.57
C LYS A 366 -0.73 -12.69 -11.39
N ASN A 367 -1.38 -11.62 -10.91
CA ASN A 367 -2.47 -10.96 -11.61
C ASN A 367 -1.99 -10.35 -12.93
N VAL A 368 -0.89 -9.59 -12.91
CA VAL A 368 -0.27 -9.02 -14.12
C VAL A 368 0.10 -10.11 -15.12
N TYR A 369 0.69 -11.21 -14.66
CA TYR A 369 1.03 -12.33 -15.54
C TYR A 369 -0.23 -12.98 -16.17
N LEU A 370 -1.30 -13.16 -15.38
CA LEU A 370 -2.56 -13.70 -15.88
C LEU A 370 -3.24 -12.74 -16.86
N GLU A 371 -3.21 -11.43 -16.62
CA GLU A 371 -3.72 -10.41 -17.55
C GLU A 371 -2.97 -10.42 -18.87
N GLN A 372 -1.63 -10.51 -18.84
CA GLN A 372 -0.81 -10.63 -20.06
C GLN A 372 -1.12 -11.90 -20.84
N LYS A 373 -1.27 -13.03 -20.13
CA LYS A 373 -1.64 -14.30 -20.76
C LYS A 373 -3.03 -14.26 -21.36
N LEU A 374 -3.98 -13.64 -20.67
CA LEU A 374 -5.35 -13.45 -21.13
C LEU A 374 -5.37 -12.58 -22.40
N LYS A 375 -4.70 -11.43 -22.38
CA LYS A 375 -4.55 -10.56 -23.55
C LYS A 375 -3.92 -11.29 -24.74
N GLY A 376 -2.88 -12.08 -24.51
CA GLY A 376 -2.27 -12.88 -25.57
C GLY A 376 -3.21 -13.96 -26.14
N LEU A 377 -4.10 -14.53 -25.32
CA LEU A 377 -5.14 -15.44 -25.79
C LEU A 377 -6.24 -14.71 -26.55
N GLU A 378 -6.64 -13.51 -26.12
CA GLU A 378 -7.59 -12.64 -26.83
C GLU A 378 -7.05 -12.22 -28.20
N ASP A 379 -5.80 -11.76 -28.28
CA ASP A 379 -5.15 -11.39 -29.54
C ASP A 379 -5.11 -12.59 -30.51
N ASN A 380 -4.82 -13.79 -29.99
CA ASN A 380 -4.83 -15.01 -30.78
C ASN A 380 -6.23 -15.41 -31.25
N LEU A 381 -7.24 -15.27 -30.39
CA LEU A 381 -8.63 -15.50 -30.73
C LEU A 381 -9.06 -14.54 -31.85
N GLN A 382 -8.79 -13.24 -31.70
CA GLN A 382 -9.14 -12.23 -32.69
C GLN A 382 -8.47 -12.52 -34.05
N ARG A 383 -7.19 -12.90 -34.06
CA ARG A 383 -6.50 -13.33 -35.30
C ARG A 383 -7.16 -14.54 -35.95
N LYS A 384 -7.59 -15.52 -35.14
CA LYS A 384 -8.26 -16.73 -35.64
C LYS A 384 -9.65 -16.42 -36.18
N GLU A 385 -10.38 -15.52 -35.54
CA GLU A 385 -11.66 -15.02 -36.04
C GLU A 385 -11.51 -14.29 -37.38
N THR A 386 -10.53 -13.38 -37.51
CA THR A 386 -10.25 -12.72 -38.79
C THR A 386 -9.90 -13.74 -39.89
N GLN A 387 -9.01 -14.70 -39.59
CA GLN A 387 -8.67 -15.77 -40.52
C GLN A 387 -9.89 -16.60 -40.95
N LEU A 388 -10.77 -16.93 -40.01
CA LEU A 388 -12.01 -17.67 -40.28
C LEU A 388 -12.95 -16.85 -41.18
N GLN A 389 -13.14 -15.56 -40.89
CA GLN A 389 -13.96 -14.67 -41.70
C GLN A 389 -13.43 -14.54 -43.14
N GLU A 390 -12.11 -14.41 -43.33
CA GLU A 390 -11.49 -14.36 -44.65
C GLU A 390 -11.71 -15.66 -45.46
N VAL A 391 -11.60 -16.82 -44.80
CA VAL A 391 -11.86 -18.11 -45.45
C VAL A 391 -13.33 -18.23 -45.83
N LEU A 392 -14.24 -17.89 -44.91
CA LEU A 392 -15.69 -17.93 -45.19
C LEU A 392 -16.07 -17.01 -46.36
N ALA A 393 -15.47 -15.81 -46.45
CA ALA A 393 -15.69 -14.90 -47.57
C ALA A 393 -15.20 -15.48 -48.92
N LYS A 394 -14.08 -16.20 -48.93
CA LYS A 394 -13.53 -16.82 -50.15
C LYS A 394 -14.31 -18.04 -50.64
N VAL A 395 -14.89 -18.83 -49.73
CA VAL A 395 -15.56 -20.10 -50.08
C VAL A 395 -17.00 -19.86 -50.59
N SER A 396 -17.56 -18.66 -50.44
CA SER A 396 -18.90 -18.27 -50.94
C SER A 396 -20.01 -19.28 -50.55
N LEU A 397 -19.92 -19.84 -49.34
CA LEU A 397 -20.95 -20.71 -48.78
C LEU A 397 -22.19 -19.88 -48.39
N GLU A 398 -23.36 -20.51 -48.47
CA GLU A 398 -24.61 -19.89 -48.00
C GLU A 398 -24.51 -19.60 -46.49
N PRO A 399 -24.80 -18.37 -46.02
CA PRO A 399 -24.65 -17.99 -44.61
C PRO A 399 -25.42 -18.89 -43.64
N SER A 400 -26.58 -19.40 -44.06
CA SER A 400 -27.44 -20.33 -43.30
C SER A 400 -26.73 -21.65 -42.98
N LEU A 401 -26.05 -22.23 -43.96
CA LEU A 401 -25.34 -23.50 -43.84
C LEU A 401 -24.10 -23.39 -42.94
N VAL A 402 -23.40 -22.26 -42.98
CA VAL A 402 -22.23 -21.99 -42.11
C VAL A 402 -22.65 -21.92 -40.64
N VAL A 403 -23.76 -21.25 -40.35
CA VAL A 403 -24.31 -21.16 -38.98
C VAL A 403 -24.71 -22.55 -38.46
N GLU A 404 -25.36 -23.37 -39.29
CA GLU A 404 -25.75 -24.74 -38.91
C GLU A 404 -24.54 -25.65 -38.63
N ILE A 405 -23.50 -25.57 -39.47
CA ILE A 405 -22.26 -26.34 -39.28
C ILE A 405 -21.53 -25.91 -38.01
N ASN A 406 -21.39 -24.59 -37.78
CA ASN A 406 -20.76 -24.07 -36.55
C ASN A 406 -21.51 -24.52 -35.30
N LYS A 407 -22.85 -24.44 -35.31
CA LYS A 407 -23.68 -24.89 -34.20
C LYS A 407 -23.49 -26.38 -33.89
N ARG A 408 -23.46 -27.25 -34.91
CA ARG A 408 -23.18 -28.69 -34.72
C ARG A 408 -21.78 -28.95 -34.16
N ILE A 409 -20.79 -28.17 -34.58
CA ILE A 409 -19.41 -28.27 -34.06
C ILE A 409 -19.36 -27.82 -32.60
N GLU A 410 -20.01 -26.72 -32.26
CA GLU A 410 -20.13 -26.23 -30.88
C GLU A 410 -20.79 -27.27 -29.96
N GLU A 411 -21.94 -27.82 -30.36
CA GLU A 411 -22.64 -28.87 -29.62
C GLU A 411 -21.76 -30.11 -29.40
N ALA A 412 -21.01 -30.54 -30.43
CA ALA A 412 -20.08 -31.66 -30.32
C ALA A 412 -18.88 -31.38 -29.41
N LEU A 413 -18.32 -30.16 -29.46
CA LEU A 413 -17.25 -29.72 -28.58
C LEU A 413 -17.71 -29.63 -27.12
N GLU A 414 -18.91 -29.11 -26.89
CA GLU A 414 -19.50 -28.99 -25.56
C GLU A 414 -19.82 -30.36 -24.94
N ALA A 415 -20.33 -31.29 -25.75
CA ALA A 415 -20.51 -32.69 -25.33
C ALA A 415 -19.17 -33.32 -24.93
N LYS A 416 -18.12 -33.16 -25.73
CA LYS A 416 -16.76 -33.66 -25.41
C LYS A 416 -16.19 -33.02 -24.15
N ASN A 417 -16.34 -31.70 -23.99
CA ASN A 417 -15.89 -30.97 -22.81
C ASN A 417 -16.62 -31.45 -21.54
N THR A 418 -17.91 -31.75 -21.64
CA THR A 418 -18.69 -32.32 -20.53
C THR A 418 -18.18 -33.71 -20.15
N ILE A 419 -17.90 -34.57 -21.13
CA ILE A 419 -17.27 -35.88 -20.89
C ILE A 419 -15.91 -35.72 -20.20
N LEU A 420 -15.06 -34.80 -20.68
CA LEU A 420 -13.76 -34.53 -20.07
C LEU A 420 -13.89 -34.07 -18.61
N LYS A 421 -14.84 -33.17 -18.31
CA LYS A 421 -15.11 -32.74 -16.92
C LYS A 421 -15.51 -33.93 -16.04
N ASN A 422 -16.41 -34.80 -16.52
CA ASN A 422 -16.87 -35.97 -15.77
C ASN A 422 -15.74 -36.99 -15.54
N LEU A 423 -14.90 -37.24 -16.55
CA LEU A 423 -13.75 -38.13 -16.43
C LEU A 423 -12.71 -37.56 -15.45
N ASN A 424 -12.42 -36.26 -15.51
CA ASN A 424 -11.52 -35.61 -14.56
C ASN A 424 -12.04 -35.68 -13.12
N TYR A 425 -13.35 -35.49 -12.94
CA TYR A 425 -13.99 -35.66 -11.64
C TYR A 425 -13.89 -37.10 -11.14
N SER A 426 -14.21 -38.09 -12.00
CA SER A 426 -14.11 -39.50 -11.65
C SER A 426 -12.68 -39.92 -11.30
N LEU A 427 -11.70 -39.40 -12.04
CA LEU A 427 -10.28 -39.63 -11.76
C LEU A 427 -9.90 -39.05 -10.39
N ALA A 428 -10.26 -37.79 -10.13
CA ALA A 428 -10.00 -37.15 -8.83
C ALA A 428 -10.67 -37.90 -7.67
N HIS A 429 -11.90 -38.38 -7.87
CA HIS A 429 -12.61 -39.19 -6.89
C HIS A 429 -11.92 -40.53 -6.62
N ALA A 430 -11.51 -41.25 -7.67
CA ALA A 430 -10.80 -42.52 -7.54
C ALA A 430 -9.43 -42.34 -6.87
N THR A 431 -8.65 -41.32 -7.24
CA THR A 431 -7.38 -40.99 -6.59
C THR A 431 -7.56 -40.67 -5.12
N LYS A 432 -8.62 -39.95 -4.76
CA LYS A 432 -8.95 -39.67 -3.36
C LYS A 432 -9.30 -40.94 -2.59
N ALA A 433 -10.17 -41.78 -3.13
CA ALA A 433 -10.55 -43.05 -2.50
C ALA A 433 -9.33 -43.96 -2.28
N TYR A 434 -8.42 -44.02 -3.25
CA TYR A 434 -7.15 -44.74 -3.13
C TYR A 434 -6.26 -44.18 -2.00
N ASN A 435 -6.05 -42.87 -1.97
CA ASN A 435 -5.21 -42.22 -0.94
C ASN A 435 -5.81 -42.36 0.47
N ASP A 436 -7.13 -42.27 0.60
CA ASP A 436 -7.81 -42.46 1.89
C ASP A 436 -7.74 -43.92 2.35
N ALA A 437 -7.84 -44.88 1.43
CA ALA A 437 -7.67 -46.29 1.75
C ALA A 437 -6.26 -46.57 2.31
N ILE A 438 -5.21 -46.03 1.68
CA ILE A 438 -3.82 -46.16 2.18
C ILE A 438 -3.73 -45.65 3.61
N ARG A 439 -4.24 -44.44 3.90
CA ARG A 439 -4.18 -43.85 5.24
C ARG A 439 -4.92 -44.66 6.29
N VAL A 440 -6.07 -45.22 5.93
CA VAL A 440 -6.83 -46.10 6.83
C VAL A 440 -6.05 -47.37 7.11
N TYR A 441 -5.40 -47.96 6.10
CA TYR A 441 -4.54 -49.12 6.27
C TYR A 441 -3.31 -48.82 7.12
N GLU A 442 -2.60 -47.71 6.87
CA GLU A 442 -1.47 -47.27 7.68
C GLU A 442 -1.87 -47.07 9.16
N ALA A 443 -3.00 -46.38 9.41
CA ALA A 443 -3.51 -46.18 10.75
C ALA A 443 -3.85 -47.51 11.45
N LYS A 444 -4.42 -48.47 10.71
CA LYS A 444 -4.72 -49.81 11.24
C LYS A 444 -3.46 -50.65 11.48
N LEU A 445 -2.46 -50.58 10.62
CA LEU A 445 -1.18 -51.26 10.82
C LEU A 445 -0.47 -50.78 12.08
N ILE A 446 -0.45 -49.46 12.30
CA ILE A 446 0.08 -48.85 13.53
C ILE A 446 -0.67 -49.36 14.77
N GLU A 447 -2.01 -49.46 14.70
CA GLU A 447 -2.83 -50.01 15.79
C GLU A 447 -2.45 -51.47 16.14
N PHE A 448 -2.04 -52.27 15.15
CA PHE A 448 -1.54 -53.63 15.33
C PHE A 448 -0.02 -53.72 15.60
N GLY A 449 0.67 -52.60 15.74
CA GLY A 449 2.12 -52.55 16.02
C GLY A 449 3.01 -52.87 14.82
N ILE A 450 2.45 -52.86 13.60
CA ILE A 450 3.17 -53.09 12.35
C ILE A 450 3.61 -51.74 11.77
N PRO A 451 4.89 -51.54 11.43
CA PRO A 451 5.36 -50.31 10.83
C PRO A 451 4.64 -50.00 9.49
N PRO A 452 4.19 -48.76 9.26
CA PRO A 452 3.47 -48.39 8.04
C PRO A 452 4.31 -48.56 6.76
N GLU A 453 5.63 -48.60 6.88
CA GLU A 453 6.55 -48.85 5.76
C GLU A 453 6.37 -50.24 5.12
N GLU A 454 5.78 -51.21 5.84
CA GLU A 454 5.50 -52.55 5.31
C GLU A 454 4.37 -52.57 4.26
N LEU A 455 3.55 -51.52 4.19
CA LEU A 455 2.44 -51.41 3.24
C LEU A 455 2.91 -51.19 1.79
N GLY A 456 4.06 -50.53 1.60
CA GLY A 456 4.70 -50.33 0.29
C GLY A 456 3.94 -49.46 -0.72
N PHE A 457 2.69 -49.07 -0.45
CA PHE A 457 1.90 -48.20 -1.31
C PHE A 457 2.20 -46.73 -1.03
N GLN A 458 2.49 -45.98 -2.10
CA GLN A 458 2.68 -44.52 -2.01
C GLN A 458 1.38 -43.81 -2.40
N PRO A 459 0.97 -42.76 -1.67
CA PRO A 459 -0.17 -41.95 -2.06
C PRO A 459 0.13 -41.24 -3.39
N LEU A 460 -0.87 -41.20 -4.26
CA LEU A 460 -0.80 -40.50 -5.53
C LEU A 460 -0.93 -38.99 -5.33
N GLU A 461 -0.21 -38.20 -6.13
CA GLU A 461 -0.39 -36.75 -6.16
C GLU A 461 -1.84 -36.42 -6.56
N SER A 462 -2.53 -35.65 -5.72
CA SER A 462 -3.92 -35.27 -5.95
C SER A 462 -4.15 -33.82 -5.55
N ASN A 463 -4.97 -33.12 -6.33
CA ASN A 463 -5.46 -31.78 -6.00
C ASN A 463 -6.64 -31.80 -5.01
N THR A 464 -7.01 -32.97 -4.49
CA THR A 464 -8.15 -33.15 -3.58
C THR A 464 -7.72 -33.00 -2.12
N SER A 465 -8.65 -32.57 -1.27
CA SER A 465 -8.42 -32.41 0.18
C SER A 465 -7.94 -33.71 0.81
N THR A 466 -7.03 -33.59 1.78
CA THR A 466 -6.54 -34.69 2.61
C THR A 466 -7.54 -35.15 3.67
N MET A 467 -8.69 -34.51 3.79
CA MET A 467 -9.77 -34.94 4.68
C MET A 467 -10.45 -36.21 4.13
N PRO A 468 -10.81 -37.19 4.98
CA PRO A 468 -11.44 -38.44 4.56
C PRO A 468 -12.66 -38.19 3.68
N ALA A 469 -12.80 -38.94 2.58
CA ALA A 469 -13.89 -38.81 1.61
C ALA A 469 -15.29 -38.86 2.25
N GLY A 470 -15.46 -39.53 3.39
CA GLY A 470 -16.71 -39.64 4.13
C GLY A 470 -17.22 -38.36 4.81
N LEU A 471 -16.44 -37.26 4.81
CA LEU A 471 -16.81 -35.98 5.42
C LEU A 471 -17.13 -34.87 4.41
N VAL A 472 -17.15 -35.16 3.10
CA VAL A 472 -17.47 -34.19 2.04
C VAL A 472 -18.90 -34.38 1.49
N ALA A 473 -19.74 -35.12 2.20
CA ALA A 473 -21.16 -35.25 1.89
C ALA A 473 -22.01 -34.98 3.15
N ALA A 474 -22.25 -33.69 3.40
CA ALA A 474 -23.45 -33.15 4.04
C ALA A 474 -23.58 -31.67 3.65
#